data_AF-A0A0C9Y6W3-F1
#
_entry.id   AF-A0A0C9Y6W3-F1
#
_cell.length_a   1.000
_cell.length_b   1.000
_cell.length_c   1.000
_cell.angle_alpha   90.00
_cell.angle_beta   90.00
_cell.angle_gamma   90.00
#
_symmetry.space_group_name_H-M   'P 1'
#
loop_
_entity.id
_entity.type
_entity.pdbx_description
1 polymer ?
#
loop_
_entity_poly.entity_id
_entity_poly.type
_entity_poly.pdbx_seq_one_letter_code
_entity_poly.pdbx_strand_id
1 'polypeptide(L)'
;MFVDQVLSEQLQKEWVSPVYVFFGSMPVIKEIDGCWVHEFKCSARGCKVRICCYLDMKDAWSTSNMQKHVKWCWGGDVLSAADNAKDANEVRTKIVGSILCNDSITAIFEWKGKGKVTYSHWQHTQSEMRGEIVRWVSESLHPFQIVKDRGFQCLMKTGRPQCYLPSPETVSCDVKQVFTCTQKHTVHLLIMYGV
;
A
#
# COMPACT_ATOMS: atom_id res chain seq x y z
N MET A 1 -19.96 24.57 8.64
CA MET A 1 -19.51 23.48 9.56
C MET A 1 -20.60 22.46 9.87
N PHE A 2 -21.81 22.82 10.34
CA PHE A 2 -22.90 21.84 10.53
C PHE A 2 -23.69 21.53 9.24
N VAL A 3 -23.72 22.46 8.28
CA VAL A 3 -24.45 22.31 7.01
C VAL A 3 -23.71 21.38 6.04
N ASP A 4 -22.37 21.44 6.04
CA ASP A 4 -21.52 20.69 5.10
C ASP A 4 -21.54 19.18 5.36
N GLN A 5 -21.65 18.76 6.64
CA GLN A 5 -21.69 17.36 7.02
C GLN A 5 -23.06 16.71 6.74
N VAL A 6 -24.16 17.44 6.98
CA VAL A 6 -25.53 16.96 6.72
C VAL A 6 -25.81 16.84 5.21
N LEU A 7 -25.28 17.76 4.39
CA LEU A 7 -25.38 17.70 2.93
C LEU A 7 -24.63 16.47 2.37
N SER A 8 -23.45 16.15 2.94
CA SER A 8 -22.65 15.00 2.53
C SER A 8 -23.35 13.66 2.75
N GLU A 9 -24.15 13.50 3.81
CA GLU A 9 -24.87 12.24 4.11
C GLU A 9 -26.04 11.99 3.15
N GLN A 10 -26.71 13.05 2.68
CA GLN A 10 -27.77 12.93 1.69
C GLN A 10 -27.20 12.61 0.30
N LEU A 11 -26.09 13.24 -0.08
CA LEU A 11 -25.43 13.03 -1.37
C LEU A 11 -24.76 11.64 -1.48
N GLN A 12 -24.34 11.04 -0.37
CA GLN A 12 -23.87 9.65 -0.35
C GLN A 12 -24.92 8.65 -0.82
N LYS A 13 -26.22 8.95 -0.66
CA LYS A 13 -27.30 8.08 -1.17
C LYS A 13 -27.37 8.08 -2.70
N GLU A 14 -26.87 9.13 -3.34
CA GLU A 14 -26.87 9.29 -4.79
C GLU A 14 -25.61 8.67 -5.43
N TRP A 15 -24.58 8.35 -4.63
CA TRP A 15 -23.37 7.63 -5.07
C TRP A 15 -23.59 6.11 -5.11
N VAL A 16 -24.36 5.66 -6.09
CA VAL A 16 -24.70 4.24 -6.25
C VAL A 16 -23.57 3.44 -6.92
N SER A 17 -22.59 4.11 -7.54
CA SER A 17 -21.51 3.42 -8.26
C SER A 17 -20.52 2.73 -7.31
N PRO A 18 -20.17 1.44 -7.55
CA PRO A 18 -19.16 0.72 -6.76
C PRO A 18 -17.78 1.36 -6.76
N VAL A 19 -17.48 2.24 -7.72
CA VAL A 19 -16.17 2.88 -7.88
C VAL A 19 -15.80 3.79 -6.69
N TYR A 20 -16.78 4.37 -6.00
CA TYR A 20 -16.55 5.20 -4.81
C TYR A 20 -15.96 4.42 -3.62
N VAL A 21 -15.96 3.08 -3.67
CA VAL A 21 -15.34 2.21 -2.67
C VAL A 21 -13.82 2.41 -2.60
N PHE A 22 -13.18 2.72 -3.72
CA PHE A 22 -11.72 2.88 -3.82
C PHE A 22 -11.20 4.22 -3.30
N PHE A 23 -12.09 5.10 -2.85
CA PHE A 23 -11.78 6.44 -2.37
C PHE A 23 -12.24 6.61 -0.91
N GLY A 24 -11.77 7.68 -0.27
CA GLY A 24 -12.23 8.06 1.07
C GLY A 24 -13.74 8.26 1.10
N SER A 25 -14.39 7.80 2.17
CA SER A 25 -15.85 7.83 2.35
C SER A 25 -16.44 9.25 2.39
N MET A 26 -15.63 10.24 2.77
CA MET A 26 -16.01 11.66 2.74
C MET A 26 -15.10 12.41 1.78
N PRO A 27 -15.61 12.93 0.64
CA PRO A 27 -14.83 13.84 -0.18
C PRO A 27 -14.64 15.16 0.56
N VAL A 28 -13.58 15.86 0.17
CA VAL A 28 -13.37 17.23 0.63
C VAL A 28 -14.10 18.16 -0.33
N ILE A 29 -15.02 18.97 0.19
CA ILE A 29 -15.68 20.02 -0.59
C ILE A 29 -14.71 21.21 -0.70
N LYS A 30 -14.39 21.63 -1.93
CA LYS A 30 -13.51 22.77 -2.20
C LYS A 30 -14.11 23.67 -3.26
N GLU A 31 -13.71 24.93 -3.26
CA GLU A 31 -13.95 25.85 -4.36
C GLU A 31 -12.66 25.96 -5.19
N ILE A 32 -12.77 25.71 -6.50
CA ILE A 32 -11.68 25.85 -7.47
C ILE A 32 -12.21 26.73 -8.60
N ASP A 33 -11.55 27.86 -8.84
CA ASP A 33 -11.88 28.82 -9.91
C ASP A 33 -13.36 29.28 -9.90
N GLY A 34 -13.96 29.40 -8.72
CA GLY A 34 -15.38 29.79 -8.55
C GLY A 34 -16.39 28.65 -8.67
N CYS A 35 -15.92 27.41 -8.90
CA CYS A 35 -16.74 26.21 -8.99
C CYS A 35 -16.58 25.34 -7.75
N TRP A 36 -17.69 24.81 -7.23
CA TRP A 36 -17.67 23.86 -6.12
C TRP A 36 -17.35 22.46 -6.62
N VAL A 37 -16.37 21.81 -5.99
CA VAL A 37 -15.91 20.47 -6.34
C VAL A 37 -15.93 19.53 -5.15
N HIS A 38 -16.22 18.27 -5.43
CA HIS A 38 -15.94 17.16 -4.53
C HIS A 38 -14.59 16.55 -4.86
N GLU A 39 -13.65 16.67 -3.94
CA GLU A 39 -12.32 16.07 -4.07
C GLU A 39 -12.28 14.71 -3.36
N PHE A 40 -12.12 13.65 -4.15
CA PHE A 40 -11.98 12.27 -3.68
C PHE A 40 -10.51 11.86 -3.61
N LYS A 41 -10.07 11.44 -2.43
CA LYS A 41 -8.72 10.91 -2.21
C LYS A 41 -8.71 9.40 -2.44
N CYS A 42 -7.78 8.90 -3.24
CA CYS A 42 -7.59 7.45 -3.43
C CYS A 42 -7.20 6.77 -2.11
N SER A 43 -7.78 5.60 -1.83
CA SER A 43 -7.52 4.81 -0.62
C SER A 43 -6.32 3.87 -0.75
N ALA A 44 -5.69 3.77 -1.94
CA ALA A 44 -4.56 2.89 -2.17
C ALA A 44 -3.33 3.33 -1.37
N ARG A 45 -2.60 2.37 -0.78
CA ARG A 45 -1.36 2.65 -0.05
C ARG A 45 -0.33 3.31 -0.98
N GLY A 46 0.19 4.45 -0.56
CA GLY A 46 1.21 5.21 -1.32
C GLY A 46 0.66 6.05 -2.47
N CYS A 47 -0.62 5.90 -2.84
CA CYS A 47 -1.23 6.74 -3.86
C CYS A 47 -1.57 8.13 -3.31
N LYS A 48 -1.14 9.18 -4.01
CA LYS A 48 -1.40 10.58 -3.65
C LYS A 48 -2.44 11.26 -4.56
N VAL A 49 -3.00 10.50 -5.51
CA VAL A 49 -3.95 11.04 -6.48
C VAL A 49 -5.24 11.49 -5.78
N ARG A 50 -5.71 12.67 -6.19
CA ARG A 50 -6.99 13.25 -5.81
C ARG A 50 -7.77 13.54 -7.08
N ILE A 51 -9.03 13.14 -7.10
CA ILE A 51 -9.91 13.31 -8.26
C ILE A 51 -11.00 14.30 -7.88
N CYS A 52 -11.18 15.34 -8.67
CA CYS A 52 -12.22 16.33 -8.47
C CYS A 52 -13.42 16.03 -9.37
N CYS A 53 -14.61 16.02 -8.78
CA CYS A 53 -15.89 16.05 -9.49
C CYS A 53 -16.50 17.44 -9.33
N TYR A 54 -16.73 18.13 -10.45
CA TYR A 54 -17.26 19.50 -10.50
C TYR A 54 -18.79 19.47 -10.41
N LEU A 55 -19.38 20.17 -9.44
CA LEU A 55 -20.82 20.11 -9.15
C LEU A 55 -21.69 20.96 -10.07
N ASP A 56 -21.09 21.92 -10.75
CA ASP A 56 -21.73 22.86 -11.67
C ASP A 56 -21.94 22.27 -13.07
N MET A 57 -21.25 21.18 -13.40
CA MET A 57 -21.30 20.55 -14.71
C MET A 57 -22.35 19.43 -14.80
N LYS A 58 -22.89 19.20 -15.99
CA LYS A 58 -23.81 18.07 -16.27
C LYS A 58 -23.19 16.71 -15.94
N ASP A 59 -21.86 16.63 -16.01
CA ASP A 59 -21.07 15.43 -15.71
C ASP A 59 -20.65 15.34 -14.23
N ALA A 60 -21.27 16.10 -13.32
CA ALA A 60 -20.98 16.08 -11.89
C ALA A 60 -21.01 14.68 -11.25
N TRP A 61 -21.80 13.79 -11.85
CA TRP A 61 -21.99 12.41 -11.40
C TRP A 61 -21.17 11.38 -12.20
N SER A 62 -20.37 11.82 -13.16
CA SER A 62 -19.58 10.93 -14.01
C SER A 62 -18.44 10.28 -13.22
N THR A 63 -18.37 8.95 -13.29
CA THR A 63 -17.33 8.16 -12.61
C THR A 63 -16.18 7.79 -13.53
N SER A 64 -16.17 8.24 -14.79
CA SER A 64 -15.18 7.83 -15.79
C SER A 64 -13.73 8.14 -15.36
N ASN A 65 -13.49 9.32 -14.80
CA ASN A 65 -12.16 9.71 -14.32
C ASN A 65 -11.71 8.83 -13.14
N MET A 66 -12.64 8.49 -12.25
CA MET A 66 -12.39 7.60 -11.13
C MET A 66 -12.08 6.19 -11.60
N GLN A 67 -12.86 5.65 -12.54
CA GLN A 67 -12.63 4.32 -13.13
C GLN A 67 -11.27 4.23 -13.83
N LYS A 68 -10.90 5.25 -14.63
CA LYS A 68 -9.58 5.31 -15.28
C LYS A 68 -8.45 5.24 -14.27
N HIS A 69 -8.56 6.00 -13.17
CA HIS A 69 -7.58 5.96 -12.10
C HIS A 69 -7.55 4.60 -11.41
N VAL A 70 -8.72 4.05 -11.03
CA VAL A 70 -8.80 2.76 -10.33
C VAL A 70 -8.22 1.64 -11.17
N LYS A 71 -8.53 1.60 -12.48
CA LYS A 71 -7.97 0.61 -13.41
C LYS A 71 -6.44 0.61 -13.40
N TRP A 72 -5.82 1.78 -13.34
CA TRP A 72 -4.36 1.91 -13.30
C TRP A 72 -3.78 1.67 -11.90
N CYS A 73 -4.45 2.15 -10.85
CA CYS A 73 -3.93 2.16 -9.48
C CYS A 73 -4.16 0.84 -8.73
N TRP A 74 -5.32 0.21 -8.92
CA TRP A 74 -5.74 -1.02 -8.24
C TRP A 74 -5.73 -2.23 -9.17
N GLY A 75 -5.67 -2.02 -10.49
CA GLY A 75 -5.73 -3.06 -11.49
C GLY A 75 -7.12 -3.22 -12.11
N GLY A 76 -7.15 -3.62 -13.38
CA GLY A 76 -8.39 -3.79 -14.14
C GLY A 76 -9.28 -4.92 -13.62
N ASP A 77 -8.68 -5.98 -13.09
CA ASP A 77 -9.42 -7.13 -12.55
C ASP A 77 -10.16 -6.76 -11.27
N VAL A 78 -9.54 -5.91 -10.42
CA VAL A 78 -10.14 -5.40 -9.19
C VAL A 78 -11.32 -4.47 -9.49
N LEU A 79 -11.17 -3.59 -10.49
CA LEU A 79 -12.26 -2.74 -10.95
C LEU A 79 -13.42 -3.59 -11.50
N SER A 80 -13.12 -4.59 -12.33
CA SER A 80 -14.14 -5.48 -12.90
C SER A 80 -14.86 -6.29 -11.82
N ALA A 81 -14.14 -6.78 -10.81
CA ALA A 81 -14.74 -7.49 -9.68
C ALA A 81 -15.66 -6.58 -8.85
N ALA A 82 -15.30 -5.32 -8.65
CA ALA A 82 -16.13 -4.34 -7.95
C ALA A 82 -17.40 -3.98 -8.73
N ASP A 83 -17.30 -3.80 -10.06
CA ASP A 83 -18.46 -3.53 -10.91
C ASP A 83 -19.47 -4.70 -10.94
N ASN A 84 -19.01 -5.93 -10.71
CA ASN A 84 -19.85 -7.13 -10.63
C ASN A 84 -20.40 -7.41 -9.21
N ALA A 85 -19.95 -6.68 -8.20
CA ALA A 85 -20.39 -6.91 -6.83
C ALA A 85 -21.76 -6.27 -6.58
N LYS A 86 -22.59 -6.96 -5.79
CA LYS A 86 -23.96 -6.50 -5.46
C LYS A 86 -23.99 -5.42 -4.37
N ASP A 87 -22.96 -5.34 -3.55
CA ASP A 87 -22.90 -4.44 -2.39
C ASP A 87 -21.53 -3.74 -2.26
N ALA A 88 -21.55 -2.42 -2.10
CA ALA A 88 -20.37 -1.59 -1.95
C ALA A 88 -19.63 -1.85 -0.62
N ASN A 89 -20.34 -2.24 0.44
CA ASN A 89 -19.71 -2.56 1.74
C ASN A 89 -18.97 -3.91 1.70
N GLU A 90 -19.51 -4.89 0.98
CA GLU A 90 -18.82 -6.15 0.70
C GLU A 90 -17.50 -5.91 -0.05
N VAL A 91 -17.48 -5.04 -1.08
CA VAL A 91 -16.27 -4.67 -1.82
C VAL A 91 -15.25 -3.97 -0.91
N ARG A 92 -15.69 -3.03 -0.07
CA ARG A 92 -14.81 -2.28 0.86
C ARG A 92 -14.05 -3.21 1.80
N THR A 93 -14.76 -4.17 2.38
CA THR A 93 -14.20 -5.05 3.40
C THR A 93 -13.39 -6.19 2.80
N LYS A 94 -13.92 -6.87 1.78
CA LYS A 94 -13.29 -8.07 1.22
C LYS A 94 -12.21 -7.78 0.19
N ILE A 95 -12.36 -6.75 -0.65
CA ILE A 95 -11.45 -6.49 -1.76
C ILE A 95 -10.44 -5.41 -1.35
N VAL A 96 -10.92 -4.23 -0.95
CA VAL A 96 -10.03 -3.13 -0.55
C VAL A 96 -9.28 -3.47 0.74
N GLY A 97 -9.97 -4.03 1.74
CA GLY A 97 -9.36 -4.45 3.00
C GLY A 97 -8.30 -5.55 2.87
N SER A 98 -8.53 -6.55 2.01
CA SER A 98 -7.57 -7.65 1.81
C SER A 98 -6.33 -7.22 1.04
N ILE A 99 -6.48 -6.44 -0.04
CA ILE A 99 -5.35 -5.91 -0.83
C ILE A 99 -4.51 -4.95 0.02
N LEU A 100 -5.15 -4.16 0.90
CA LEU A 100 -4.42 -3.29 1.82
C LEU A 100 -3.65 -4.09 2.88
N CYS A 101 -4.13 -5.25 3.34
CA CYS A 101 -3.54 -5.97 4.47
C CYS A 101 -2.65 -7.18 4.13
N ASN A 102 -2.85 -7.85 2.98
CA ASN A 102 -2.38 -9.24 2.82
C ASN A 102 -1.41 -9.52 1.66
N ASP A 103 -0.95 -8.53 0.91
CA ASP A 103 0.07 -8.80 -0.10
C ASP A 103 1.45 -8.91 0.56
N SER A 104 1.70 -10.04 1.23
CA SER A 104 3.07 -10.49 1.41
C SER A 104 3.67 -10.70 0.03
N ILE A 105 4.93 -10.31 -0.18
CA ILE A 105 5.61 -10.42 -1.48
C ILE A 105 5.52 -11.84 -2.05
N THR A 106 5.40 -12.85 -1.19
CA THR A 106 5.15 -14.27 -1.54
C THR A 106 3.78 -14.56 -2.16
N ALA A 107 2.76 -13.73 -1.94
CA ALA A 107 1.46 -13.87 -2.58
C ALA A 107 1.52 -13.36 -4.04
N ILE A 108 2.29 -12.30 -4.29
CA ILE A 108 2.48 -11.72 -5.62
C ILE A 108 3.45 -12.57 -6.45
N PHE A 109 4.50 -13.10 -5.82
CA PHE A 109 5.47 -13.98 -6.46
C PHE A 109 5.31 -15.40 -5.92
N GLU A 110 4.57 -16.25 -6.66
CA GLU A 110 4.54 -17.69 -6.37
C GLU A 110 5.98 -18.22 -6.25
N TRP A 111 6.31 -18.72 -5.06
CA TRP A 111 7.63 -19.25 -4.75
C TRP A 111 7.82 -20.60 -5.47
N LYS A 112 8.16 -20.56 -6.76
CA LYS A 112 8.37 -21.77 -7.57
C LYS A 112 9.62 -22.53 -7.08
N GLY A 113 9.41 -23.72 -6.53
CA GLY A 113 10.44 -24.77 -6.48
C GLY A 113 11.17 -25.05 -5.16
N LYS A 114 10.66 -24.64 -3.98
CA LYS A 114 11.23 -25.11 -2.70
C LYS A 114 10.23 -25.90 -1.87
N GLY A 115 10.70 -27.04 -1.33
CA GLY A 115 9.96 -27.85 -0.36
C GLY A 115 9.74 -27.12 0.97
N LYS A 116 9.33 -27.86 2.01
CA LYS A 116 9.07 -27.32 3.36
C LYS A 116 10.18 -26.35 3.80
N VAL A 117 9.80 -25.14 4.23
CA VAL A 117 10.74 -24.13 4.77
C VAL A 117 11.58 -24.79 5.84
N THR A 118 12.89 -24.83 5.59
CA THR A 118 13.88 -25.44 6.46
C THR A 118 14.73 -24.35 7.07
N TYR A 119 14.94 -24.42 8.37
CA TYR A 119 15.75 -23.47 9.11
C TYR A 119 17.11 -24.08 9.39
N SER A 120 18.17 -23.30 9.16
CA SER A 120 19.51 -23.75 9.52
C SER A 120 19.64 -23.79 11.05
N HIS A 121 20.36 -24.77 11.57
CA HIS A 121 20.73 -24.80 12.98
C HIS A 121 21.90 -23.86 13.29
N TRP A 122 22.66 -23.47 12.25
CA TRP A 122 23.79 -22.56 12.35
C TRP A 122 23.32 -21.13 12.62
N GLN A 123 24.12 -20.38 13.38
CA GLN A 123 23.88 -18.95 13.56
C GLN A 123 24.26 -18.22 12.28
N HIS A 124 23.46 -17.23 11.91
CA HIS A 124 23.85 -16.30 10.86
C HIS A 124 25.17 -15.62 11.23
N THR A 125 26.04 -15.47 10.24
CA THR A 125 27.18 -14.56 10.36
C THR A 125 26.69 -13.12 10.56
N GLN A 126 27.55 -12.22 11.01
CA GLN A 126 27.20 -10.82 11.19
C GLN A 126 26.63 -10.18 9.90
N SER A 127 27.21 -10.51 8.74
CA SER A 127 26.76 -10.01 7.44
C SER A 127 25.42 -10.59 7.02
N GLU A 128 25.22 -11.90 7.22
CA GLU A 128 23.93 -12.55 6.95
C GLU A 128 22.83 -12.00 7.85
N MET A 129 23.10 -11.83 9.14
CA MET A 129 22.17 -11.24 10.12
C MET A 129 21.73 -9.84 9.68
N ARG A 130 22.67 -9.00 9.20
CA ARG A 130 22.33 -7.67 8.65
C ARG A 130 21.44 -7.79 7.43
N GLY A 131 21.81 -8.62 6.47
CA GLY A 131 21.04 -8.81 5.24
C GLY A 131 19.62 -9.31 5.50
N GLU A 132 19.48 -10.29 6.39
CA GLU A 132 18.19 -10.86 6.79
C GLU A 132 17.29 -9.85 7.50
N ILE A 133 17.83 -9.07 8.43
CA ILE A 133 17.08 -8.00 9.11
C ILE A 133 16.66 -6.91 8.13
N VAL A 134 17.57 -6.48 7.24
CA VAL A 134 17.27 -5.47 6.22
C VAL A 134 16.17 -5.94 5.27
N ARG A 135 16.24 -7.21 4.84
CA ARG A 135 15.19 -7.85 4.05
C ARG A 135 13.86 -7.81 4.79
N TRP A 136 13.80 -8.41 5.99
CA TRP A 136 12.57 -8.50 6.78
C TRP A 136 11.94 -7.13 7.07
N VAL A 137 12.73 -6.15 7.50
CA VAL A 137 12.28 -4.79 7.77
C VAL A 137 11.71 -4.11 6.53
N SER A 138 12.34 -4.32 5.36
CA SER A 138 11.89 -3.73 4.10
C SER A 138 10.61 -4.40 3.59
N GLU A 139 10.53 -5.74 3.66
CA GLU A 139 9.38 -6.51 3.19
C GLU A 139 8.13 -6.28 4.05
N SER A 140 8.30 -6.14 5.37
CA SER A 140 7.19 -5.99 6.32
C SER A 140 6.95 -4.55 6.78
N LEU A 141 7.73 -3.58 6.25
CA LEU A 141 7.66 -2.15 6.60
C LEU A 141 7.80 -1.88 8.11
N HIS A 142 8.66 -2.63 8.79
CA HIS A 142 8.87 -2.44 10.22
C HIS A 142 9.63 -1.14 10.53
N PRO A 143 9.36 -0.47 11.66
CA PRO A 143 10.20 0.61 12.13
C PRO A 143 11.62 0.12 12.43
N PHE A 144 12.66 0.88 12.06
CA PHE A 144 14.06 0.49 12.33
C PHE A 144 14.35 0.27 13.82
N GLN A 145 13.59 0.93 14.70
CA GLN A 145 13.73 0.77 16.16
C GLN A 145 13.36 -0.63 16.66
N ILE A 146 12.70 -1.47 15.85
CA ILE A 146 12.31 -2.84 16.23
C ILE A 146 13.50 -3.69 16.69
N VAL A 147 14.71 -3.45 16.17
CA VAL A 147 15.91 -4.19 16.60
C VAL A 147 16.35 -3.87 18.03
N LYS A 148 15.88 -2.74 18.59
CA LYS A 148 16.06 -2.35 19.99
C LYS A 148 14.92 -2.80 20.89
N ASP A 149 13.83 -3.34 20.34
CA ASP A 149 12.70 -3.80 21.13
C ASP A 149 13.11 -4.94 22.08
N ARG A 150 12.60 -4.88 23.31
CA ARG A 150 12.92 -5.85 24.36
C ARG A 150 12.45 -7.26 23.99
N GLY A 151 11.24 -7.38 23.44
CA GLY A 151 10.65 -8.66 23.05
C GLY A 151 11.44 -9.29 21.90
N PHE A 152 11.75 -8.49 20.88
CA PHE A 152 12.59 -8.92 19.76
C PHE A 152 13.98 -9.39 20.21
N GLN A 153 14.66 -8.60 21.05
CA GLN A 153 15.98 -8.99 21.57
C GLN A 153 15.92 -10.26 22.43
N CYS A 154 14.86 -10.42 23.22
CA CYS A 154 14.63 -11.65 23.97
C CYS A 154 14.55 -12.85 23.02
N LEU A 155 13.71 -12.78 21.97
CA LEU A 155 13.58 -13.86 20.99
C LEU A 155 14.89 -14.20 20.29
N MET A 156 15.65 -13.18 19.87
CA MET A 156 16.88 -13.38 19.11
C MET A 156 18.06 -13.87 19.97
N LYS A 157 18.11 -13.49 21.25
CA LYS A 157 19.23 -13.81 22.15
C LYS A 157 18.95 -14.97 23.10
N THR A 158 17.70 -15.39 23.25
CA THR A 158 17.36 -16.56 24.09
C THR A 158 18.03 -17.81 23.52
N GLY A 159 18.79 -18.51 24.37
CA GLY A 159 19.60 -19.67 23.97
C GLY A 159 20.86 -19.32 23.16
N ARG A 160 21.02 -18.07 22.70
CA ARG A 160 22.16 -17.61 21.89
C ARG A 160 22.55 -16.15 22.22
N PRO A 161 23.12 -15.88 23.41
CA PRO A 161 23.36 -14.51 23.88
C PRO A 161 24.36 -13.72 23.01
N GLN A 162 25.25 -14.44 22.32
CA GLN A 162 26.30 -13.89 21.46
C GLN A 162 25.79 -13.51 20.06
N CYS A 163 24.51 -13.79 19.73
CA CYS A 163 23.93 -13.38 18.46
C CYS A 163 24.09 -11.87 18.28
N TYR A 164 24.78 -11.49 17.20
CA TYR A 164 24.90 -10.11 16.78
C TYR A 164 23.53 -9.55 16.41
N LEU A 165 23.24 -8.31 16.79
CA LEU A 165 22.10 -7.55 16.28
C LEU A 165 22.59 -6.18 15.82
N PRO A 166 22.23 -5.74 14.61
CA PRO A 166 22.58 -4.40 14.14
C PRO A 166 21.82 -3.33 14.94
N SER A 167 22.40 -2.14 14.98
CA SER A 167 21.69 -0.98 15.51
C SER A 167 20.63 -0.48 14.51
N PRO A 168 19.58 0.24 14.95
CA PRO A 168 18.59 0.86 14.06
C PRO A 168 19.22 1.75 13.00
N GLU A 169 20.29 2.45 13.35
CA GLU A 169 21.03 3.34 12.45
C GLU A 169 21.72 2.52 11.35
N THR A 170 22.34 1.40 11.72
CA THR A 170 22.92 0.44 10.75
C THR A 170 21.86 -0.08 9.80
N VAL A 171 20.70 -0.52 10.33
CA VAL A 171 19.59 -1.00 9.49
C VAL A 171 19.10 0.09 8.54
N SER A 172 18.96 1.32 9.02
CA SER A 172 18.54 2.45 8.18
C SER A 172 19.53 2.74 7.04
N CYS A 173 20.83 2.74 7.34
CA CYS A 173 21.87 2.93 6.33
C CYS A 173 21.86 1.82 5.28
N ASP A 174 21.77 0.57 5.71
CA ASP A 174 21.76 -0.59 4.83
C ASP A 174 20.51 -0.61 3.93
N VAL A 175 19.33 -0.30 4.47
CA VAL A 175 18.08 -0.18 3.70
C VAL A 175 18.21 0.90 2.62
N LYS A 176 18.75 2.08 2.96
CA LYS A 176 18.98 3.16 1.98
C LYS A 176 19.96 2.73 0.89
N GLN A 177 21.00 1.99 1.26
CA GLN A 177 21.98 1.48 0.31
C GLN A 177 21.34 0.46 -0.65
N VAL A 178 20.59 -0.51 -0.12
CA VAL A 178 19.86 -1.50 -0.93
C VAL A 178 18.89 -0.80 -1.87
N PHE A 179 18.11 0.17 -1.39
CA PHE A 179 17.20 0.94 -2.24
C PHE A 179 17.92 1.64 -3.39
N THR A 180 19.02 2.32 -3.10
CA THR A 180 19.82 3.03 -4.11
C THR A 180 20.40 2.06 -5.14
N CYS A 181 20.92 0.91 -4.71
CA CYS A 181 21.46 -0.12 -5.59
C CYS A 181 20.36 -0.72 -6.49
N THR A 182 19.22 -1.07 -5.92
CA THR A 182 18.09 -1.63 -6.66
C THR A 182 17.55 -0.60 -7.66
N GLN A 183 17.41 0.67 -7.28
CA GLN A 183 16.98 1.73 -8.19
C GLN A 183 17.93 1.88 -9.38
N LYS A 184 19.25 1.92 -9.14
CA LYS A 184 20.25 1.96 -10.22
C LYS A 184 20.14 0.75 -11.15
N HIS A 185 19.97 -0.44 -10.58
CA HIS A 185 19.82 -1.67 -11.35
C HIS A 185 18.54 -1.65 -12.21
N THR A 186 17.41 -1.21 -11.65
CA THR A 186 16.16 -1.06 -12.40
C THR A 186 16.30 -0.05 -13.54
N VAL A 187 16.93 1.11 -13.29
CA VAL A 187 17.20 2.10 -14.35
C VAL A 187 18.07 1.49 -15.46
N HIS A 188 19.11 0.75 -15.10
CA HIS A 188 19.94 0.05 -16.07
C HIS A 188 19.15 -0.96 -16.91
N LEU A 189 18.29 -1.76 -16.28
CA LEU A 189 17.40 -2.70 -16.98
C LEU A 189 16.43 -1.95 -17.91
N LEU A 190 15.82 -0.86 -17.48
CA LEU A 190 14.91 -0.06 -18.32
C LEU A 190 15.62 0.51 -19.56
N ILE A 191 16.84 1.02 -19.39
CA ILE A 191 17.66 1.51 -20.51
C ILE A 191 18.03 0.36 -21.47
N MET A 192 18.41 -0.81 -20.94
CA MET A 192 18.77 -1.97 -21.77
C MET A 192 17.59 -2.52 -22.59
N TYR A 193 16.39 -2.53 -22.01
CA TYR A 193 15.19 -3.11 -22.62
C TYR A 193 14.28 -2.09 -23.31
N GLY A 194 14.67 -0.81 -23.35
CA GLY A 194 14.04 0.23 -24.19
C GLY A 194 12.58 0.52 -23.85
N VAL A 195 12.24 0.62 -22.55
CA VAL A 195 10.94 1.12 -22.07
C VAL A 195 11.02 2.61 -21.79
#